data_AF-A0A936E1R0-F1
#
_entry.id   AF-A0A936E1R0-F1
#
_cell.length_a   1.000
_cell.length_b   1.000
_cell.length_c   1.000
_cell.angle_alpha   90.00
_cell.angle_beta   90.00
_cell.angle_gamma   90.00
#
_symmetry.space_group_name_H-M   'P 1'
#
loop_
_entity.id
_entity.type
_entity.pdbx_description
1 polymer ?
#
loop_
_entity_poly.entity_id
_entity_poly.type
_entity_poly.pdbx_seq_one_letter_code
_entity_poly.pdbx_strand_id
1 'polypeptide(L)'
;MNNYLAELFLVDDKRCISSYLAHKNIYDNPIGHCFIIYASKMVEYHGNNYAFHPNFVDTQMELKHIYKIKIDNISKDGHKFQIMNTMTSKFGVNIKGIINWVEIENNPDTFTAAYRNDFGNEIKFRTKDNN
;
A
#
# COMPACT_ATOMS: atom_id res chain seq x y z
N MET A 1 29.37 21.96 0.55
CA MET A 1 28.74 20.77 1.17
C MET A 1 27.40 20.41 0.53
N ASN A 2 26.52 21.38 0.20
CA ASN A 2 25.24 21.12 -0.49
C ASN A 2 25.38 20.42 -1.86
N ASN A 3 26.40 20.76 -2.66
CA ASN A 3 26.56 20.15 -3.99
C ASN A 3 26.96 18.67 -3.93
N TYR A 4 27.78 18.26 -2.95
CA TYR A 4 28.24 16.88 -2.85
C TYR A 4 27.11 15.90 -2.51
N LEU A 5 26.24 16.24 -1.56
CA LEU A 5 25.09 15.39 -1.23
C LEU A 5 24.05 15.37 -2.35
N ALA A 6 23.87 16.48 -3.07
CA ALA A 6 23.01 16.54 -4.24
C ALA A 6 23.56 15.67 -5.39
N GLU A 7 24.87 15.73 -5.65
CA GLU A 7 25.55 14.88 -6.64
C GLU A 7 25.46 13.40 -6.26
N LEU A 8 25.74 13.05 -5.00
CA LEU A 8 25.58 11.70 -4.49
C LEU A 8 24.16 11.19 -4.67
N PHE A 9 23.15 12.01 -4.40
CA PHE A 9 21.75 11.66 -4.61
C PHE A 9 21.41 11.43 -6.09
N LEU A 10 22.01 12.19 -7.01
CA LEU A 10 21.82 12.03 -8.46
C LEU A 10 22.53 10.80 -9.04
N VAL A 11 23.59 10.30 -8.40
CA VAL A 11 24.33 9.12 -8.88
C VAL A 11 23.99 7.83 -8.12
N ASP A 12 23.27 7.91 -7.00
CA ASP A 12 22.87 6.77 -6.18
C ASP A 12 21.91 5.83 -6.92
N ASP A 13 22.40 4.63 -7.22
CA ASP A 13 21.71 3.52 -7.89
C ASP A 13 21.09 2.50 -6.90
N LYS A 14 21.41 2.62 -5.61
CA LYS A 14 21.00 1.68 -4.56
C LYS A 14 20.10 2.29 -3.50
N ARG A 15 19.72 3.56 -3.67
CA ARG A 15 18.88 4.35 -2.74
C ARG A 15 19.54 4.61 -1.39
N CYS A 16 20.82 4.27 -1.22
CA CYS A 16 21.54 4.35 0.05
C CYS A 16 21.50 5.76 0.66
N ILE A 17 21.70 6.79 -0.17
CA ILE A 17 21.71 8.19 0.27
C ILE A 17 20.31 8.63 0.66
N SER A 18 19.33 8.35 -0.21
CA SER A 18 17.93 8.71 0.04
C SER A 18 17.36 8.04 1.30
N SER A 19 17.69 6.76 1.52
CA SER A 19 17.27 6.01 2.70
C SER A 19 18.02 6.45 3.97
N TYR A 20 19.32 6.76 3.88
CA TYR A 20 20.07 7.31 5.01
C TYR A 20 19.50 8.66 5.46
N LEU A 21 19.22 9.57 4.52
CA LEU A 21 18.61 10.86 4.83
C LEU A 21 17.22 10.68 5.44
N ALA A 22 16.37 9.80 4.89
CA ALA A 22 15.07 9.50 5.47
C ALA A 22 15.19 8.95 6.90
N HIS A 23 16.08 7.97 7.12
CA HIS A 23 16.34 7.40 8.43
C HIS A 23 16.81 8.46 9.42
N LYS A 24 17.83 9.25 9.06
CA LYS A 24 18.32 10.33 9.93
C LYS A 24 17.19 11.27 10.32
N ASN A 25 16.37 11.72 9.37
CA ASN A 25 15.27 12.65 9.67
C ASN A 25 14.15 12.02 10.53
N ILE A 26 13.94 10.70 10.44
CA ILE A 26 12.98 9.99 11.30
C ILE A 26 13.43 9.98 12.77
N TYR A 27 14.73 9.80 13.02
CA TYR A 27 15.26 9.63 14.39
C TYR A 27 15.85 10.91 15.01
N ASP A 28 16.32 11.86 14.20
CA ASP A 28 17.03 13.07 14.64
C ASP A 28 16.12 14.31 14.66
N ASN A 29 14.79 14.11 14.61
CA ASN A 29 13.82 15.21 14.68
C ASN A 29 13.15 15.29 16.06
N PRO A 30 13.24 16.43 16.77
CA PRO A 30 12.60 16.61 18.09
C PRO A 30 11.07 16.54 18.06
N ILE A 31 10.45 16.65 16.87
CA ILE A 31 9.00 16.57 16.67
C ILE A 31 8.54 15.10 16.53
N GLY A 32 9.46 14.15 16.29
CA GLY A 32 9.15 12.71 16.21
C GLY A 32 8.28 12.35 15.02
N HIS A 33 8.83 12.40 13.80
CA HIS A 33 8.08 12.05 12.59
C HIS A 33 7.65 10.57 12.62
N CYS A 34 6.35 10.33 12.44
CA CYS A 34 5.78 8.99 12.32
C CYS A 34 6.17 8.31 11.00
N PHE A 35 6.21 9.08 9.91
CA PHE A 35 6.67 8.64 8.60
C PHE A 35 7.19 9.81 7.78
N ILE A 36 8.00 9.51 6.77
CA ILE A 36 8.51 10.46 5.79
C ILE A 36 8.28 9.91 4.38
N ILE A 37 7.83 10.79 3.50
CA ILE A 37 7.77 10.53 2.05
C ILE A 37 9.01 11.17 1.43
N TYR A 38 9.78 10.39 0.66
CA TYR A 38 11.03 10.88 0.08
C TYR A 38 11.22 10.42 -1.36
N ALA A 39 11.81 11.30 -2.16
CA ALA A 39 12.18 11.00 -3.54
C ALA A 39 13.38 10.04 -3.58
N SER A 40 13.49 9.25 -4.66
CA SER A 40 14.71 8.52 -5.01
C SER A 40 14.80 8.44 -6.53
N LYS A 41 16.03 8.41 -7.05
CA LYS A 41 16.27 8.22 -8.48
C LYS A 41 15.65 6.91 -9.01
N MET A 42 15.65 5.86 -8.17
CA MET A 42 15.17 4.52 -8.51
C MET A 42 13.66 4.40 -8.67
N VAL A 43 12.88 5.44 -8.32
CA VAL A 43 11.42 5.37 -8.49
C VAL A 43 10.97 5.84 -9.87
N GLU A 44 11.87 6.36 -10.72
CA GLU A 44 11.66 6.65 -12.16
C GLU A 44 10.24 7.14 -12.53
N TYR A 45 9.65 8.04 -11.73
CA TYR A 45 8.28 8.58 -11.88
C TYR A 45 7.10 7.63 -11.56
N HIS A 46 7.36 6.39 -11.16
CA HIS A 46 6.35 5.36 -10.91
C HIS A 46 5.90 5.23 -9.44
N GLY A 47 6.39 6.07 -8.53
CA GLY A 47 5.93 6.07 -7.13
C GLY A 47 6.72 6.99 -6.19
N ASN A 48 6.33 6.97 -4.92
CA ASN A 48 7.03 7.62 -3.82
C ASN A 48 7.63 6.56 -2.89
N ASN A 49 8.78 6.83 -2.28
CA ASN A 49 9.24 6.00 -1.17
C ASN A 49 8.66 6.52 0.14
N TYR A 50 8.38 5.56 1.03
CA TYR A 50 7.89 5.81 2.37
C TYR A 50 8.88 5.19 3.35
N ALA A 51 9.18 5.92 4.42
CA ALA A 51 9.88 5.38 5.57
C ALA A 51 9.04 5.65 6.81
N PHE A 52 8.83 4.62 7.63
CA PHE A 52 8.01 4.68 8.84
C PHE A 52 8.91 4.53 10.06
N HIS A 53 8.63 5.29 11.11
CA HIS A 53 9.28 5.09 12.40
C HIS A 53 8.83 3.75 13.02
N PRO A 54 9.71 2.88 13.56
CA PRO A 54 9.30 1.59 14.11
C PRO A 54 8.24 1.69 15.21
N ASN A 55 8.42 2.61 16.18
CA ASN A 55 7.38 2.84 17.20
C ASN A 55 6.01 3.22 16.61
N PHE A 56 5.97 3.92 15.46
CA PHE A 56 4.71 4.22 14.80
C PHE A 56 4.11 2.96 14.17
N VAL A 57 4.94 2.12 13.54
CA VAL A 57 4.51 0.81 13.01
C VAL A 57 3.95 -0.05 14.14
N ASP A 58 4.64 -0.14 15.28
CA ASP A 58 4.27 -1.01 16.39
C ASP A 58 3.02 -0.53 17.14
N THR A 59 2.82 0.79 17.25
CA THR A 59 1.74 1.35 18.10
C THR A 59 0.54 1.88 17.33
N GLN A 60 0.71 2.27 16.07
CA GLN A 60 -0.33 2.95 15.28
C GLN A 60 -0.69 2.25 13.98
N MET A 61 0.09 1.25 13.54
CA MET A 61 -0.23 0.49 12.33
C MET A 61 -0.65 -0.93 12.67
N GLU A 62 -1.80 -1.33 12.15
CA GLU A 62 -2.28 -2.70 12.21
C GLU A 62 -2.77 -3.10 10.83
N LEU A 63 -2.20 -4.18 10.29
CA LEU A 63 -2.73 -4.81 9.09
C LEU A 63 -4.01 -5.54 9.48
N LYS A 64 -5.19 -5.01 9.17
CA LYS A 64 -6.48 -5.65 9.55
C LYS A 64 -6.93 -6.69 8.53
N HIS A 65 -6.97 -6.30 7.26
CA HIS A 65 -7.47 -7.13 6.18
C HIS A 65 -6.53 -7.11 4.96
N ILE A 66 -6.44 -8.24 4.26
CA ILE A 66 -5.71 -8.40 3.01
C ILE A 66 -6.68 -8.90 1.94
N TYR A 67 -6.78 -8.21 0.81
CA TYR A 67 -7.68 -8.59 -0.28
C TYR A 67 -6.87 -9.13 -1.46
N LYS A 68 -7.10 -10.38 -1.86
CA LYS A 68 -6.45 -10.96 -3.04
C LYS A 68 -7.34 -10.76 -4.26
N ILE A 69 -7.00 -9.77 -5.07
CA ILE A 69 -7.75 -9.39 -6.28
C ILE A 69 -7.10 -10.02 -7.51
N LYS A 70 -7.90 -10.62 -8.37
CA LYS A 70 -7.51 -11.13 -9.69
C LYS A 70 -7.97 -10.15 -10.76
N ILE A 71 -7.03 -9.58 -11.50
CA ILE A 71 -7.33 -8.66 -12.61
C ILE A 71 -7.29 -9.46 -13.91
N ASP A 72 -8.45 -9.64 -14.56
CA ASP A 72 -8.54 -10.45 -15.79
C ASP A 72 -8.12 -9.68 -17.06
N ASN A 73 -8.23 -8.35 -17.07
CA ASN A 73 -7.82 -7.51 -18.21
C ASN A 73 -7.41 -6.12 -17.72
N ILE A 74 -6.34 -5.58 -18.29
CA ILE A 74 -5.86 -4.20 -18.09
C ILE A 74 -5.96 -3.54 -19.47
N SER A 75 -6.84 -2.53 -19.62
CA SER A 75 -6.94 -1.81 -20.89
C SER A 75 -5.63 -1.06 -21.18
N LYS A 76 -5.22 -1.08 -22.45
CA LYS A 76 -3.99 -0.40 -22.92
C LYS A 76 -4.03 1.12 -22.72
N ASP A 77 -5.23 1.68 -22.52
CA ASP A 77 -5.47 3.11 -22.34
C ASP A 77 -5.25 3.57 -20.89
N GLY A 78 -4.74 2.68 -20.01
CA GLY A 78 -3.86 3.03 -18.89
C GLY A 78 -4.46 3.77 -17.69
N HIS A 79 -5.73 4.17 -17.69
CA HIS A 79 -6.14 5.20 -16.72
C HIS A 79 -7.17 4.80 -15.67
N LYS A 80 -7.92 3.69 -15.79
CA LYS A 80 -8.89 3.27 -14.76
C LYS A 80 -9.09 1.76 -14.72
N PHE A 81 -8.79 1.14 -13.59
CA PHE A 81 -9.22 -0.23 -13.26
C PHE A 81 -10.31 -0.16 -12.19
N GLN A 82 -11.40 -0.87 -12.41
CA GLN A 82 -12.46 -1.02 -11.42
C GLN A 82 -12.27 -2.37 -10.72
N ILE A 83 -11.86 -2.32 -9.45
CA ILE A 83 -11.82 -3.50 -8.60
C ILE A 83 -13.28 -3.86 -8.29
N MET A 84 -13.71 -5.05 -8.72
CA MET A 84 -15.04 -5.57 -8.42
C MET A 84 -14.93 -6.65 -7.36
N ASN A 85 -15.94 -6.80 -6.49
CA ASN A 85 -15.93 -7.88 -5.49
C ASN A 85 -15.82 -9.27 -6.12
N THR A 86 -16.31 -9.44 -7.35
CA THR A 86 -16.20 -10.67 -8.14
C THR A 86 -14.77 -11.02 -8.55
N MET A 87 -13.83 -10.09 -8.41
CA MET A 87 -12.41 -10.29 -8.68
C MET A 87 -11.65 -10.77 -7.44
N THR A 88 -12.29 -10.79 -6.26
CA THR A 88 -11.67 -11.26 -5.02
C THR A 88 -12.13 -12.68 -4.74
N SER A 89 -11.20 -13.63 -4.67
CA SER A 89 -11.50 -15.04 -4.33
C SER A 89 -11.31 -15.33 -2.84
N LYS A 90 -10.27 -14.72 -2.26
CA LYS A 90 -9.88 -14.89 -0.86
C LYS A 90 -9.61 -13.54 -0.23
N PHE A 91 -9.89 -13.44 1.06
CA PHE A 91 -9.42 -12.35 1.88
C PHE A 91 -8.74 -12.90 3.14
N GLY A 92 -7.70 -12.22 3.58
CA GLY A 92 -6.95 -12.52 4.79
C GLY A 92 -7.45 -11.62 5.91
N VAL A 93 -7.80 -12.21 7.05
CA VAL A 93 -8.11 -11.47 8.29
C VAL A 93 -6.94 -11.64 9.23
N ASN A 94 -6.40 -10.53 9.73
CA ASN A 94 -5.39 -10.59 10.77
C ASN A 94 -6.08 -10.84 12.11
N ILE A 95 -5.72 -11.95 12.74
CA ILE A 95 -6.14 -12.28 14.09
C ILE A 95 -4.86 -12.42 14.92
N LYS A 96 -4.59 -11.41 15.75
CA LYS A 96 -3.44 -11.39 16.68
C LYS A 96 -2.08 -11.62 15.99
N GLY A 97 -1.87 -11.01 14.84
CA GLY A 97 -0.63 -11.12 14.05
C GLY A 97 -0.59 -12.32 13.09
N ILE A 98 -1.62 -13.16 13.07
CA ILE A 98 -1.72 -14.29 12.15
C ILE A 98 -2.73 -13.96 11.05
N ILE A 99 -2.27 -14.05 9.80
CA ILE A 99 -3.13 -13.89 8.64
C ILE A 99 -3.90 -15.19 8.40
N ASN A 100 -5.20 -15.15 8.64
CA ASN A 100 -6.12 -16.26 8.37
C ASN A 100 -6.79 -16.03 7.01
N TRP A 101 -6.50 -16.92 6.06
CA TRP A 101 -7.12 -16.86 4.73
C TRP A 101 -8.51 -17.48 4.75
N VAL A 102 -9.47 -16.72 4.25
CA VAL A 102 -10.88 -17.10 4.19
C VAL A 102 -11.34 -17.04 2.73
N GLU A 103 -11.95 -18.13 2.26
CA GLU A 103 -12.65 -18.15 0.97
C GLU A 103 -13.93 -17.31 1.09
N ILE A 104 -14.13 -16.37 0.16
CA ILE A 104 -15.28 -15.46 0.19
C ILE A 104 -16.59 -16.24 0.01
N GLU A 105 -16.58 -17.28 -0.83
CA GLU A 105 -17.75 -18.14 -1.08
C GLU A 105 -18.27 -18.80 0.20
N ASN A 106 -17.37 -19.13 1.14
CA ASN A 106 -17.73 -19.77 2.40
C ASN A 106 -18.12 -18.77 3.49
N ASN A 107 -17.75 -17.49 3.36
CA ASN A 107 -17.95 -16.46 4.39
C ASN A 107 -18.33 -15.09 3.79
N PRO A 108 -19.42 -15.01 3.01
CA PRO A 108 -19.78 -13.80 2.27
C PRO A 108 -20.12 -12.60 3.17
N ASP A 109 -20.73 -12.86 4.33
CA ASP A 109 -21.12 -11.82 5.28
C ASP A 109 -19.92 -11.17 5.95
N THR A 110 -18.95 -12.00 6.37
CA THR A 110 -17.69 -11.52 6.98
C THR A 110 -16.90 -10.67 5.99
N PHE A 111 -16.80 -11.12 4.74
CA PHE A 111 -16.16 -10.35 3.67
C PHE A 111 -16.88 -9.01 3.44
N THR A 112 -18.22 -9.03 3.31
CA THR A 112 -19.00 -7.83 3.04
C THR A 112 -18.88 -6.80 4.17
N ALA A 113 -18.88 -7.26 5.42
CA ALA A 113 -18.68 -6.40 6.59
C ALA A 113 -17.27 -5.79 6.62
N ALA A 114 -16.23 -6.61 6.41
CA ALA A 114 -14.84 -6.14 6.37
C ALA A 114 -14.62 -5.14 5.24
N TYR A 115 -15.07 -5.47 4.03
CA TYR A 115 -14.95 -4.62 2.85
C TYR A 115 -15.68 -3.28 3.06
N ARG A 116 -16.91 -3.31 3.58
CA ARG A 116 -17.67 -2.09 3.88
C ARG A 116 -16.97 -1.22 4.92
N ASN A 117 -16.40 -1.84 5.95
CA ASN A 117 -15.66 -1.10 6.97
C ASN A 117 -14.40 -0.42 6.40
N ASP A 118 -13.71 -1.08 5.47
CA ASP A 118 -12.44 -0.59 4.94
C ASP A 118 -12.61 0.43 3.80
N PHE A 119 -13.62 0.25 2.94
CA PHE A 119 -13.82 1.01 1.70
C PHE A 119 -15.15 1.76 1.61
N GLY A 120 -16.06 1.59 2.58
CA GLY A 120 -17.39 2.20 2.57
C GLY A 120 -18.41 1.47 1.69
N ASN A 121 -19.49 2.17 1.29
CA ASN A 121 -20.64 1.57 0.60
C ASN A 121 -20.53 1.53 -0.94
N GLU A 122 -19.49 2.10 -1.55
CA GLU A 122 -19.40 2.16 -3.00
C GLU A 122 -18.81 0.87 -3.61
N ILE A 123 -19.69 -0.09 -3.88
CA ILE A 123 -19.40 -1.17 -4.83
C ILE A 123 -20.37 -0.98 -6.01
N LYS A 124 -19.85 -0.49 -7.14
CA LYS A 124 -20.57 -0.55 -8.41
C LYS A 124 -20.41 -1.97 -8.96
N PHE A 125 -21.43 -2.80 -8.82
CA PHE A 125 -21.49 -4.12 -9.44
C PHE A 125 -21.67 -3.97 -10.97
N ARG A 126 -20.89 -4.69 -11.78
CA ARG A 126 -21.26 -4.95 -13.18
C ARG A 126 -22.21 -6.12 -13.11
N THR A 127 -23.49 -5.87 -13.33
CA THR A 127 -24.35 -6.88 -13.92
C THR A 127 -23.81 -7.16 -15.31
N LYS A 128 -23.57 -8.44 -15.64
CA LYS A 128 -23.44 -8.84 -17.04
C LYS A 128 -24.78 -8.50 -17.69
N ASP A 129 -24.81 -7.53 -18.58
CA ASP A 129 -25.91 -7.42 -19.53
C ASP A 129 -25.81 -8.66 -20.43
N ASN A 130 -26.80 -9.55 -20.30
CA ASN A 130 -26.97 -10.66 -21.23
C ASN A 130 -27.42 -10.08 -22.57
N ASN A 131 -26.48 -9.90 -23.50
CA ASN A 131 -26.75 -9.81 -24.94
C ASN A 131 -26.15 -11.03 -25.62
#